data_AF-A0A960V3I4-F1
#
_entry.id   AF-A0A960V3I4-F1
#
_cell.length_a   1.000
_cell.length_b   1.000
_cell.length_c   1.000
_cell.angle_alpha   90.00
_cell.angle_beta   90.00
_cell.angle_gamma   90.00
#
_symmetry.space_group_name_H-M   'P 1'
#
loop_
_entity.id
_entity.type
_entity.pdbx_description
1 polymer ?
#
loop_
_entity_poly.entity_id
_entity_poly.type
_entity_poly.pdbx_seq_one_letter_code
_entity_poly.pdbx_strand_id
1 'polypeptide(L)'
;MKLDRNQSLQFLADQSPHELPKAFETIDAETLRIITRYTQEVIAHHTAGLDKLFASAAEIIRFIPNLFLHGFIARHIEPPVAARMAAHIPISQLKGIASGLSAEYNAQTALYLDPGSSAAILAAFRDTKTRAVLSQLLQLSPLRTLEVAQYAGQREHQILASLPAINFLNDLPLHSDKLKQVKTDIMRLAESRQE
;
A
#
# COMPACT_ATOMS: atom_id res chain seq x y z
N MET A 1 6.17 -20.14 13.07
CA MET A 1 5.33 -20.79 12.05
C MET A 1 6.28 -21.35 10.98
N LYS A 2 6.14 -22.61 10.55
CA LYS A 2 6.95 -23.13 9.43
C LYS A 2 6.28 -22.66 8.14
N LEU A 3 6.93 -21.75 7.42
CA LEU A 3 6.49 -21.34 6.08
C LEU A 3 6.86 -22.45 5.09
N ASP A 4 5.96 -22.77 4.17
CA ASP A 4 6.31 -23.58 3.01
C ASP A 4 7.16 -22.76 2.01
N ARG A 5 7.66 -23.40 0.96
CA ARG A 5 8.55 -22.74 -0.02
C ARG A 5 7.90 -21.52 -0.67
N ASN A 6 6.63 -21.61 -1.06
CA ASN A 6 5.94 -20.51 -1.74
C ASN A 6 5.66 -19.37 -0.77
N GLN A 7 5.29 -19.69 0.47
CA GLN A 7 5.12 -18.72 1.54
C GLN A 7 6.43 -18.00 1.89
N SER A 8 7.57 -18.71 1.85
CA SER A 8 8.89 -18.10 2.05
C SER A 8 9.29 -17.17 0.90
N LEU A 9 9.05 -17.54 -0.36
CA LEU A 9 9.28 -16.65 -1.50
C LEU A 9 8.39 -15.41 -1.42
N GLN A 10 7.10 -15.59 -1.12
CA GLN A 10 6.16 -14.50 -0.96
C GLN A 10 6.61 -13.55 0.15
N PHE A 11 6.95 -14.10 1.33
CA PHE A 11 7.45 -13.30 2.44
C PHE A 11 8.65 -12.44 2.04
N LEU A 12 9.64 -13.03 1.35
CA LEU A 12 10.84 -12.31 0.92
C LEU A 12 10.53 -11.25 -0.14
N ALA A 13 9.63 -11.55 -1.08
CA ALA A 13 9.15 -10.57 -2.06
C ALA A 13 8.45 -9.39 -1.36
N ASP A 14 7.65 -9.66 -0.33
CA ASP A 14 6.93 -8.63 0.42
C ASP A 14 7.85 -7.71 1.25
N GLN A 15 9.13 -8.10 1.49
CA GLN A 15 10.08 -7.26 2.24
C GLN A 15 10.71 -6.15 1.40
N SER A 16 10.48 -6.12 0.08
CA SER A 16 11.13 -5.19 -0.84
C SER A 16 10.13 -4.66 -1.87
N PRO A 17 10.22 -3.38 -2.26
CA PRO A 17 9.44 -2.87 -3.39
C PRO A 17 9.97 -3.36 -4.75
N HIS A 18 11.11 -4.05 -4.79
CA HIS A 18 11.71 -4.60 -6.01
C HIS A 18 11.32 -6.05 -6.20
N GLU A 19 11.26 -6.49 -7.47
CA GLU A 19 11.06 -7.89 -7.81
C GLU A 19 12.10 -8.78 -7.11
N LEU A 20 11.62 -9.91 -6.58
CA LEU A 20 12.50 -10.89 -5.97
C LEU A 20 13.47 -11.42 -7.04
N PRO A 21 14.79 -11.39 -6.82
CA PRO A 21 15.74 -11.86 -7.82
C PRO A 21 15.44 -13.30 -8.23
N LYS A 22 15.47 -13.60 -9.54
CA LYS A 22 15.20 -14.97 -10.07
C LYS A 22 16.07 -16.06 -9.45
N ALA A 23 17.24 -15.69 -8.92
CA ALA A 23 18.09 -16.60 -8.16
C ALA A 23 17.38 -17.27 -6.97
N PHE A 24 16.37 -16.63 -6.37
CA PHE A 24 15.58 -17.22 -5.29
C PHE A 24 14.66 -18.36 -5.76
N GLU A 25 14.32 -18.43 -7.05
CA GLU A 25 13.51 -19.52 -7.59
C GLU A 25 14.27 -20.85 -7.63
N THR A 26 15.60 -20.82 -7.70
CA THR A 26 16.44 -22.03 -7.80
C THR A 26 16.94 -22.53 -6.44
N ILE A 27 16.70 -21.79 -5.36
CA ILE A 27 17.09 -22.17 -4.00
C ILE A 27 16.17 -23.29 -3.50
N ASP A 28 16.77 -24.30 -2.84
CA ASP A 28 16.02 -25.40 -2.22
C ASP A 28 15.20 -24.92 -1.01
N ALA A 29 14.16 -25.68 -0.64
CA ALA A 29 13.23 -25.25 0.39
C ALA A 29 13.87 -25.07 1.77
N GLU A 30 14.91 -25.84 2.11
CA GLU A 30 15.55 -25.76 3.42
C GLU A 30 16.47 -24.54 3.50
N THR A 31 17.27 -24.29 2.48
CA THR A 31 18.09 -23.08 2.38
C THR A 31 17.22 -21.84 2.37
N LEU A 32 16.11 -21.85 1.61
CA LEU A 32 15.17 -20.74 1.57
C LEU A 32 14.58 -20.47 2.95
N ARG A 33 14.22 -21.52 3.70
CA ARG A 33 13.73 -21.41 5.08
C ARG A 33 14.76 -20.77 6.02
N ILE A 34 16.03 -21.14 5.89
CA ILE A 34 17.12 -20.55 6.69
C ILE A 34 17.27 -19.07 6.37
N ILE A 35 17.29 -18.70 5.09
CA ILE A 35 17.37 -17.30 4.65
C ILE A 35 16.17 -16.51 5.18
N THR A 36 14.95 -17.03 4.99
CA THR A 36 13.73 -16.39 5.51
C THR A 36 13.82 -16.14 7.01
N ARG A 37 14.25 -17.14 7.80
CA ARG A 37 14.38 -16.98 9.26
C ARG A 37 15.42 -15.93 9.62
N TYR A 38 16.60 -15.96 8.99
CA TYR A 38 17.64 -14.99 9.26
C TYR A 38 17.19 -13.57 8.90
N THR A 39 16.52 -13.39 7.76
CA THR A 39 15.92 -12.12 7.36
C THR A 39 14.90 -11.64 8.38
N GLN A 40 14.03 -12.51 8.91
CA GLN A 40 13.08 -12.17 9.97
C GLN A 40 13.79 -11.68 11.25
N GLU A 41 14.85 -12.37 11.67
CA GLU A 41 15.64 -12.00 12.85
C GLU A 41 16.35 -10.66 12.66
N VAL A 42 16.95 -10.41 11.49
CA VAL A 42 17.59 -9.13 11.14
C VAL A 42 16.56 -8.00 11.18
N ILE A 43 15.40 -8.18 10.52
CA ILE A 43 14.33 -7.18 10.54
C ILE A 43 13.88 -6.91 11.98
N ALA A 44 13.58 -7.96 12.75
CA ALA A 44 13.12 -7.83 14.12
C ALA A 44 14.14 -7.11 15.02
N HIS A 45 15.43 -7.37 14.84
CA HIS A 45 16.50 -6.67 15.54
C HIS A 45 16.54 -5.18 15.19
N HIS A 46 16.46 -4.84 13.90
CA HIS A 46 16.50 -3.44 13.45
C HIS A 46 15.20 -2.66 13.71
N THR A 47 14.06 -3.34 13.84
CA THR A 47 12.77 -2.71 14.16
C THR A 47 12.40 -2.81 15.63
N ALA A 48 13.25 -3.40 16.47
CA ALA A 48 13.01 -3.55 17.89
C ALA A 48 12.69 -2.19 18.55
N GLY A 49 11.54 -2.11 19.20
CA GLY A 49 11.08 -0.90 19.90
C GLY A 49 10.44 0.17 18.99
N LEU A 50 10.59 0.09 17.67
CA LEU A 50 9.94 1.04 16.76
C LEU A 50 8.42 0.95 16.81
N ASP A 51 7.85 -0.26 16.96
CA ASP A 51 6.40 -0.42 17.06
C ASP A 51 5.82 0.32 18.27
N LYS A 52 6.49 0.22 19.43
CA LYS A 52 6.08 0.97 20.63
C LYS A 52 6.27 2.48 20.45
N LEU A 53 7.33 2.90 19.75
CA LEU A 53 7.55 4.30 19.41
C LEU A 53 6.42 4.84 18.53
N PHE A 54 6.05 4.13 17.46
CA PHE A 54 4.97 4.53 16.57
C PHE A 54 3.61 4.51 17.24
N ALA A 55 3.33 3.52 18.09
CA ALA A 55 2.13 3.49 18.91
C ALA A 55 2.05 4.71 19.85
N SER A 56 3.14 5.05 20.52
CA SER A 56 3.21 6.22 21.41
C SER A 56 3.06 7.54 20.65
N ALA A 57 3.71 7.66 19.49
CA ALA A 57 3.57 8.83 18.63
C ALA A 57 2.13 8.98 18.11
N ALA A 58 1.49 7.88 17.73
CA ALA A 58 0.08 7.86 17.34
C ALA A 58 -0.84 8.29 18.49
N GLU A 59 -0.56 7.89 19.74
CA GLU A 59 -1.28 8.38 20.92
C GLU A 59 -1.19 9.90 21.07
N ILE A 60 0.01 10.47 20.91
CA ILE A 60 0.20 11.93 20.99
C ILE A 60 -0.59 12.63 19.88
N ILE A 61 -0.52 12.10 18.64
CA ILE A 61 -1.24 12.66 17.48
C ILE A 61 -2.75 12.71 17.69
N ARG A 62 -3.35 11.79 18.46
CA ARG A 62 -4.79 11.81 18.77
C ARG A 62 -5.26 13.11 19.41
N PHE A 63 -4.38 13.84 20.10
CA PHE A 63 -4.70 15.08 20.79
C PHE A 63 -4.39 16.35 19.98
N ILE A 64 -3.73 16.21 18.83
CA ILE A 64 -3.35 17.36 18.00
C ILE A 64 -4.44 17.60 16.94
N PRO A 65 -4.99 18.83 16.83
CA PRO A 65 -5.95 19.15 15.78
C PRO A 65 -5.37 18.97 14.37
N ASN A 66 -6.18 18.44 13.46
CA ASN A 66 -5.76 18.09 12.09
C ASN A 66 -5.04 19.23 11.35
N LEU A 67 -5.48 20.48 11.53
CA LEU A 67 -4.87 21.65 10.88
C LEU A 67 -3.36 21.77 11.16
N PHE A 68 -2.94 21.49 12.40
CA PHE A 68 -1.52 21.53 12.77
C PHE A 68 -0.78 20.27 12.27
N LEU A 69 -1.45 19.13 12.30
CA LEU A 69 -0.90 17.86 11.82
C LEU A 69 -0.57 17.91 10.33
N HIS A 70 -1.42 18.51 9.49
CA HIS A 70 -1.21 18.54 8.04
C HIS A 70 0.13 19.18 7.68
N GLY A 71 0.42 20.34 8.27
CA GLY A 71 1.66 21.06 8.02
C GLY A 71 2.88 20.38 8.65
N PHE A 72 2.73 19.72 9.80
CA PHE A 72 3.82 19.02 10.46
C PHE A 72 4.19 17.74 9.71
N ILE A 73 3.20 16.87 9.43
CA ILE A 73 3.39 15.58 8.78
C ILE A 73 4.02 15.77 7.41
N ALA A 74 3.48 16.66 6.58
CA ALA A 74 3.97 16.88 5.22
C ALA A 74 5.42 17.40 5.17
N ARG A 75 5.94 17.99 6.25
CA ARG A 75 7.30 18.56 6.30
C ARG A 75 8.32 17.70 7.03
N HIS A 76 7.88 16.86 7.97
CA HIS A 76 8.78 16.24 8.92
C HIS A 76 8.63 14.73 9.04
N ILE A 77 7.58 14.16 8.45
CA ILE A 77 7.30 12.73 8.56
C ILE A 77 7.33 12.12 7.18
N GLU A 78 8.28 11.22 6.95
CA GLU A 78 8.39 10.47 5.71
C GLU A 78 7.19 9.52 5.52
N PRO A 79 6.69 9.31 4.29
CA PRO A 79 5.53 8.46 4.01
C PRO A 79 5.57 7.04 4.62
N PRO A 80 6.71 6.30 4.61
CA PRO A 80 6.78 4.99 5.27
C PRO A 80 6.59 5.07 6.79
N VAL A 81 7.08 6.15 7.43
CA VAL A 81 6.92 6.39 8.86
C VAL A 81 5.47 6.74 9.16
N ALA A 82 4.85 7.62 8.37
CA ALA A 82 3.44 7.95 8.51
C ALA A 82 2.53 6.73 8.36
N ALA A 83 2.83 5.83 7.41
CA ALA A 83 2.09 4.59 7.24
C ALA A 83 2.18 3.67 8.46
N ARG A 84 3.37 3.53 9.05
CA ARG A 84 3.56 2.74 10.28
C ARG A 84 2.83 3.35 11.47
N MET A 85 2.87 4.67 11.62
CA MET A 85 2.11 5.36 12.65
C MET A 85 0.60 5.21 12.44
N ALA A 86 0.14 5.27 11.19
CA ALA A 86 -1.26 5.14 10.84
C ALA A 86 -1.87 3.78 11.24
N ALA A 87 -1.08 2.70 11.28
CA ALA A 87 -1.54 1.40 11.79
C ALA A 87 -2.05 1.44 13.24
N HIS A 88 -1.70 2.48 14.01
CA HIS A 88 -2.11 2.68 15.40
C HIS A 88 -3.14 3.80 15.59
N ILE A 89 -3.64 4.40 14.51
CA ILE A 89 -4.61 5.51 14.56
C ILE A 89 -5.97 5.02 14.06
N PRO A 90 -7.09 5.36 14.73
CA PRO A 90 -8.42 5.01 14.25
C PRO A 90 -8.68 5.54 12.84
N ILE A 91 -9.31 4.71 11.99
CA ILE A 91 -9.54 5.03 10.59
C ILE A 91 -10.33 6.34 10.39
N SER A 92 -11.23 6.68 11.31
CA SER A 92 -11.99 7.94 11.28
C SER A 92 -11.08 9.17 11.36
N GLN A 93 -10.06 9.14 12.22
CA GLN A 93 -9.10 10.22 12.36
C GLN A 93 -8.14 10.24 11.16
N LEU A 94 -7.67 9.08 10.70
CA LEU A 94 -6.82 8.98 9.51
C LEU A 94 -7.45 9.65 8.28
N LYS A 95 -8.75 9.45 8.06
CA LYS A 95 -9.49 10.12 6.97
C LYS A 95 -9.37 11.65 7.08
N GLY A 96 -9.48 12.21 8.29
CA GLY A 96 -9.35 13.64 8.53
C GLY A 96 -7.92 14.18 8.33
N ILE A 97 -6.91 13.43 8.77
CA ILE A 97 -5.51 13.76 8.56
C ILE A 97 -5.19 13.71 7.06
N ALA A 98 -5.45 12.57 6.41
CA ALA A 98 -5.14 12.33 5.01
C ALA A 98 -5.83 13.34 4.07
N SER A 99 -7.03 13.82 4.44
CA SER A 99 -7.79 14.82 3.67
C SER A 99 -7.07 16.15 3.51
N GLY A 100 -6.21 16.55 4.45
CA GLY A 100 -5.41 17.78 4.34
C GLY A 100 -4.01 17.60 3.76
N LEU A 101 -3.56 16.36 3.53
CA LEU A 101 -2.27 16.08 2.90
C LEU A 101 -2.37 16.13 1.36
N SER A 102 -1.24 16.32 0.67
CA SER A 102 -1.21 16.34 -0.80
C SER A 102 -1.58 14.98 -1.41
N ALA A 103 -1.98 14.96 -2.68
CA ALA A 103 -2.27 13.71 -3.37
C ALA A 103 -1.01 12.83 -3.50
N GLU A 104 0.13 13.47 -3.80
CA GLU A 104 1.44 12.82 -3.88
C GLU A 104 1.82 12.14 -2.56
N TYR A 105 1.74 12.87 -1.44
CA TYR A 105 2.09 12.32 -0.13
C TYR A 105 1.18 11.14 0.25
N ASN A 106 -0.12 11.24 -0.02
CA ASN A 106 -1.06 10.15 0.22
C ASN A 106 -0.74 8.92 -0.66
N ALA A 107 -0.37 9.12 -1.93
CA ALA A 107 0.01 8.03 -2.82
C ALA A 107 1.30 7.35 -2.35
N GLN A 108 2.33 8.11 -1.97
CA GLN A 108 3.57 7.58 -1.41
C GLN A 108 3.32 6.83 -0.09
N THR A 109 2.41 7.33 0.75
CA THR A 109 2.06 6.67 2.03
C THR A 109 1.31 5.36 1.78
N ALA A 110 0.44 5.31 0.76
CA ALA A 110 -0.33 4.11 0.41
C ALA A 110 0.55 2.92 -0.06
N LEU A 111 1.80 3.17 -0.46
CA LEU A 111 2.78 2.11 -0.74
C LEU A 111 3.06 1.24 0.49
N TYR A 112 3.00 1.82 1.69
CA TYR A 112 3.39 1.16 2.93
C TYR A 112 2.21 0.89 3.86
N LEU A 113 1.09 1.56 3.65
CA LEU A 113 -0.12 1.44 4.46
C LEU A 113 -0.95 0.23 4.03
N ASP A 114 -1.49 -0.54 4.98
CA ASP A 114 -2.44 -1.64 4.70
C ASP A 114 -3.43 -1.28 3.57
N PRO A 115 -3.63 -2.15 2.56
CA PRO A 115 -4.44 -1.79 1.40
C PRO A 115 -5.90 -1.49 1.73
N GLY A 116 -6.47 -2.15 2.75
CA GLY A 116 -7.84 -1.88 3.22
C GLY A 116 -7.96 -0.49 3.84
N SER A 117 -6.98 -0.10 4.66
CA SER A 117 -6.88 1.25 5.22
C SER A 117 -6.71 2.32 4.14
N SER A 118 -5.87 2.05 3.14
CA SER A 118 -5.70 2.93 1.97
C SER A 118 -7.00 3.11 1.19
N ALA A 119 -7.73 2.03 0.94
CA ALA A 119 -9.03 2.08 0.28
C ALA A 119 -10.07 2.87 1.09
N ALA A 120 -10.10 2.67 2.41
CA ALA A 120 -10.99 3.42 3.30
C ALA A 120 -10.69 4.93 3.33
N ILE A 121 -9.41 5.32 3.22
CA ILE A 121 -9.00 6.72 3.09
C ILE A 121 -9.43 7.30 1.74
N LEU A 122 -9.19 6.57 0.64
CA LEU A 122 -9.63 6.99 -0.71
C LEU A 122 -11.14 7.20 -0.78
N ALA A 123 -11.93 6.32 -0.16
CA ALA A 123 -13.38 6.43 -0.09
C ALA A 123 -13.85 7.74 0.58
N ALA A 124 -13.05 8.30 1.49
CA ALA A 124 -13.38 9.56 2.17
C ALA A 124 -13.02 10.81 1.36
N PHE A 125 -12.20 10.68 0.30
CA PHE A 125 -11.83 11.79 -0.55
C PHE A 125 -12.92 12.12 -1.56
N ARG A 126 -12.90 13.38 -2.03
CA ARG A 126 -13.63 13.83 -3.22
C ARG A 126 -12.97 13.28 -4.48
N ASP A 127 -13.75 13.07 -5.53
CA ASP A 127 -13.31 12.45 -6.78
C ASP A 127 -12.05 13.08 -7.39
N THR A 128 -11.92 14.41 -7.33
CA THR A 128 -10.73 15.11 -7.83
C THR A 128 -9.45 14.67 -7.11
N LYS A 129 -9.51 14.57 -5.78
CA LYS A 129 -8.38 14.11 -4.97
C LYS A 129 -8.17 12.59 -5.09
N THR A 130 -9.24 11.81 -5.11
CA THR A 130 -9.19 10.35 -5.35
C THR A 130 -8.50 10.04 -6.68
N ARG A 131 -8.88 10.74 -7.75
CA ARG A 131 -8.26 10.65 -9.07
C ARG A 131 -6.78 11.00 -9.02
N ALA A 132 -6.42 12.10 -8.38
CA ALA A 132 -5.01 12.51 -8.25
C ALA A 132 -4.18 11.48 -7.50
N VAL A 133 -4.67 10.95 -6.37
CA VAL A 133 -3.96 9.92 -5.58
C VAL A 133 -3.82 8.63 -6.37
N LEU A 134 -4.89 8.12 -6.99
CA LEU A 134 -4.85 6.89 -7.79
C LEU A 134 -3.94 7.04 -9.01
N SER A 135 -3.93 8.20 -9.67
CA SER A 135 -3.01 8.47 -10.77
C SER A 135 -1.55 8.40 -10.34
N GLN A 136 -1.21 8.98 -9.19
CA GLN A 136 0.14 8.94 -8.64
C GLN A 136 0.51 7.54 -8.17
N LEU A 137 -0.39 6.85 -7.48
CA LEU A 137 -0.16 5.49 -6.98
C LEU A 137 0.05 4.50 -8.13
N LEU A 138 -0.72 4.63 -9.22
CA LEU A 138 -0.58 3.80 -10.42
C LEU A 138 0.77 3.99 -11.10
N GLN A 139 1.31 5.22 -11.10
CA GLN A 139 2.66 5.48 -11.60
C GLN A 139 3.76 4.92 -10.68
N LEU A 140 3.56 5.01 -9.36
CA LEU A 140 4.52 4.54 -8.36
C LEU A 140 4.56 3.00 -8.28
N SER A 141 3.39 2.36 -8.25
CA SER A 141 3.24 0.91 -8.18
C SER A 141 1.88 0.47 -8.72
N PRO A 142 1.84 -0.05 -9.96
CA PRO A 142 0.62 -0.60 -10.53
C PRO A 142 0.10 -1.81 -9.73
N LEU A 143 1.00 -2.64 -9.19
CA LEU A 143 0.65 -3.75 -8.31
C LEU A 143 -0.05 -3.25 -7.04
N ARG A 144 0.54 -2.26 -6.35
CA ARG A 144 -0.07 -1.70 -5.14
C ARG A 144 -1.43 -1.09 -5.41
N THR A 145 -1.61 -0.48 -6.58
CA THR A 145 -2.89 0.09 -6.99
C THR A 145 -3.97 -0.99 -7.06
N LEU A 146 -3.68 -2.18 -7.59
CA LEU A 146 -4.61 -3.32 -7.59
C LEU A 146 -4.88 -3.85 -6.18
N GLU A 147 -3.84 -3.92 -5.34
CA GLU A 147 -3.98 -4.36 -3.95
C GLU A 147 -4.88 -3.43 -3.13
N VAL A 148 -4.87 -2.13 -3.41
CA VAL A 148 -5.82 -1.18 -2.81
C VAL A 148 -7.20 -1.32 -3.44
N ALA A 149 -7.26 -1.48 -4.77
CA ALA A 149 -8.52 -1.57 -5.49
C ALA A 149 -9.37 -2.77 -5.07
N GLN A 150 -8.79 -3.91 -4.68
CA GLN A 150 -9.56 -5.06 -4.17
C GLN A 150 -10.40 -4.78 -2.91
N TYR A 151 -10.12 -3.68 -2.19
CA TYR A 151 -10.90 -3.23 -1.03
C TYR A 151 -11.69 -1.95 -1.31
N ALA A 152 -11.49 -1.34 -2.48
CA ALA A 152 -12.14 -0.11 -2.87
C ALA A 152 -13.54 -0.37 -3.46
N GLY A 153 -14.39 0.66 -3.43
CA GLY A 153 -15.74 0.58 -3.96
C GLY A 153 -15.80 0.83 -5.47
N GLN A 154 -17.00 0.67 -6.02
CA GLN A 154 -17.28 0.87 -7.45
C GLN A 154 -16.89 2.28 -7.93
N ARG A 155 -17.07 3.30 -7.08
CA ARG A 155 -16.67 4.68 -7.39
C ARG A 155 -15.17 4.78 -7.69
N GLU A 156 -14.34 4.21 -6.83
CA GLU A 156 -12.88 4.21 -7.01
C GLU A 156 -12.48 3.41 -8.25
N HIS A 157 -13.12 2.27 -8.51
CA HIS A 157 -12.86 1.46 -9.71
C HIS A 157 -13.19 2.24 -10.99
N GLN A 158 -14.32 2.95 -11.01
CA GLN A 158 -14.70 3.81 -12.13
C GLN A 158 -13.71 4.95 -12.36
N ILE A 159 -13.21 5.57 -11.28
CA ILE A 159 -12.18 6.61 -11.37
C ILE A 159 -10.90 6.00 -11.94
N LEU A 160 -10.43 4.88 -11.39
CA LEU A 160 -9.22 4.17 -11.81
C LEU A 160 -9.30 3.76 -13.29
N ALA A 161 -10.40 3.14 -13.72
CA ALA A 161 -10.65 2.74 -15.10
C ALA A 161 -10.63 3.92 -16.10
N SER A 162 -10.92 5.14 -15.63
CA SER A 162 -10.88 6.35 -16.45
C SER A 162 -9.52 7.07 -16.47
N LEU A 163 -8.48 6.50 -15.82
CA LEU A 163 -7.15 7.10 -15.82
C LEU A 163 -6.41 6.79 -17.12
N PRO A 164 -5.70 7.76 -17.73
CA PRO A 164 -4.92 7.51 -18.96
C PRO A 164 -3.83 6.45 -18.78
N ALA A 165 -3.27 6.34 -17.58
CA ALA A 165 -2.20 5.40 -17.24
C ALA A 165 -2.72 3.98 -16.93
N ILE A 166 -4.01 3.68 -17.11
CA ILE A 166 -4.61 2.39 -16.71
C ILE A 166 -3.94 1.19 -17.40
N ASN A 167 -3.37 1.41 -18.59
CA ASN A 167 -2.63 0.40 -19.34
C ASN A 167 -1.41 -0.15 -18.60
N PHE A 168 -0.89 0.54 -17.56
CA PHE A 168 0.17 0.02 -16.69
C PHE A 168 -0.23 -1.27 -15.96
N LEU A 169 -1.53 -1.59 -15.89
CA LEU A 169 -2.01 -2.84 -15.31
C LEU A 169 -1.87 -4.05 -16.24
N ASN A 170 -1.71 -3.85 -17.55
CA ASN A 170 -1.80 -4.93 -18.55
C ASN A 170 -0.71 -5.99 -18.39
N ASP A 171 0.52 -5.58 -18.10
CA ASP A 171 1.68 -6.47 -18.08
C ASP A 171 2.08 -6.95 -16.68
N LEU A 172 1.24 -6.69 -15.67
CA LEU A 172 1.53 -7.10 -14.29
C LEU A 172 1.54 -8.63 -14.13
N PRO A 173 2.64 -9.23 -13.63
CA PRO A 173 2.65 -10.63 -13.23
C PRO A 173 1.86 -10.79 -11.92
N LEU A 174 0.65 -11.38 -12.02
CA LEU A 174 -0.23 -11.57 -10.87
C LEU A 174 -0.27 -13.05 -10.46
N HIS A 175 0.14 -13.33 -9.23
CA HIS A 175 0.07 -14.68 -8.64
C HIS A 175 -1.25 -14.96 -7.91
N SER A 176 -2.00 -13.91 -7.53
CA SER A 176 -3.28 -14.02 -6.81
C SER A 176 -4.48 -13.98 -7.76
N ASP A 177 -5.33 -14.99 -7.71
CA ASP A 177 -6.57 -15.05 -8.51
C ASP A 177 -7.53 -13.91 -8.19
N LYS A 178 -7.54 -13.46 -6.94
CA LYS A 178 -8.33 -12.28 -6.52
C LYS A 178 -7.85 -11.01 -7.22
N LEU A 179 -6.53 -10.80 -7.30
CA LEU A 179 -5.99 -9.62 -7.99
C LEU A 179 -6.19 -9.70 -9.51
N LYS A 180 -6.11 -10.91 -10.10
CA LYS A 180 -6.44 -11.13 -11.51
C LYS A 180 -7.89 -10.71 -11.80
N GLN A 181 -8.83 -11.17 -10.97
CA GLN A 181 -10.25 -10.82 -11.12
C GLN A 181 -10.47 -9.30 -11.02
N VAL A 182 -9.91 -8.65 -10.00
CA VAL A 182 -10.03 -7.19 -9.83
C VAL A 182 -9.45 -6.43 -11.02
N LYS A 183 -8.29 -6.84 -11.53
CA LYS A 183 -7.72 -6.27 -12.76
C LYS A 183 -8.70 -6.43 -13.93
N THR A 184 -9.21 -7.63 -14.18
CA THR A 184 -10.15 -7.90 -15.28
C THR A 184 -11.40 -7.01 -15.20
N ASP A 185 -11.98 -6.86 -14.00
CA ASP A 185 -13.17 -6.03 -13.83
C ASP A 185 -12.89 -4.55 -14.08
N ILE A 186 -11.74 -4.03 -13.62
CA ILE A 186 -11.32 -2.64 -13.88
C ILE A 186 -11.03 -2.42 -15.38
N MET A 187 -10.39 -3.37 -16.05
CA MET A 187 -10.10 -3.26 -17.49
C MET A 187 -11.38 -3.28 -18.32
N ARG A 188 -12.35 -4.14 -17.98
CA ARG A 188 -13.67 -4.15 -18.64
C ARG A 188 -14.40 -2.81 -18.48
N LEU A 189 -14.30 -2.18 -17.30
CA LEU A 189 -14.85 -0.84 -17.07
C LEU A 189 -14.14 0.23 -17.93
N ALA A 190 -12.84 0.08 -18.19
CA ALA A 190 -12.09 1.01 -19.02
C ALA A 190 -12.48 0.89 -20.50
N GLU A 191 -12.67 -0.34 -20.99
CA GLU A 191 -13.09 -0.64 -22.38
C GLU A 191 -14.50 -0.09 -22.66
N SER A 192 -15.45 -0.32 -21.75
CA SER A 192 -16.85 0.17 -21.90
C SER A 192 -17.02 1.69 -21.96
N ARG A 193 -15.94 2.45 -21.73
CA ARG A 193 -15.93 3.92 -21.80
C ARG A 193 -15.32 4.47 -23.09
N GLN A 194 -14.72 3.60 -23.90
CA GLN A 194 -14.15 3.96 -25.21
C GLN A 194 -15.14 3.73 -26.36
N GLU A 195 -16.24 3.01 -26.09
CA GLU A 195 -17.43 2.85 -26.95
C GLU A 195 -18.44 4.00 -26.74
#